data_AF-A0A2A6P403-F1
#
_entry.id   AF-A0A2A6P403-F1
#
_cell.length_a   1.000
_cell.length_b   1.000
_cell.length_c   1.000
_cell.angle_alpha   90.00
_cell.angle_beta   90.00
_cell.angle_gamma   90.00
#
_symmetry.space_group_name_H-M   'P 1'
#
loop_
_entity.id
_entity.type
_entity.pdbx_description
1 polymer ?
#
loop_
_entity_poly.entity_id
_entity_poly.type
_entity_poly.pdbx_seq_one_letter_code
_entity_poly.pdbx_strand_id
1 'polypeptide(L)'
;MASDSFKTTERQRTSAQRTRQRRSAAGKPQPVAVDEAISAALKSELRRVKADGDRTTKTSAVLNSIFDSALDHLVDVRGLDRQQCWSALSARLIKRRRYCQTPGWQR
;
A
#
# COMPACT_ATOMS: atom_id res chain seq x y z
N MET A 1 -3.45 1.71 -46.24
CA MET A 1 -4.13 1.36 -44.98
C MET A 1 -3.40 2.07 -43.84
N ALA A 2 -3.86 3.27 -43.46
CA ALA A 2 -3.25 4.01 -42.36
C ALA A 2 -3.80 3.48 -41.03
N SER A 3 -2.91 3.16 -40.10
CA SER A 3 -3.25 2.67 -38.77
C SER A 3 -3.85 3.80 -37.93
N ASP A 4 -5.13 3.65 -37.57
CA ASP A 4 -5.83 4.56 -36.66
C ASP A 4 -5.17 4.51 -35.28
N SER A 5 -4.36 5.52 -34.99
CA SER A 5 -3.82 5.74 -33.66
C SER A 5 -4.90 6.38 -32.79
N PHE A 6 -5.45 5.61 -31.85
CA PHE A 6 -6.42 6.09 -30.86
C PHE A 6 -5.76 7.15 -29.94
N LYS A 7 -5.79 8.42 -30.38
CA LYS A 7 -5.39 9.56 -29.55
C LYS A 7 -6.36 9.68 -28.39
N THR A 8 -5.85 9.54 -27.17
CA THR A 8 -6.62 9.78 -25.95
C THR A 8 -7.22 11.19 -26.03
N THR A 9 -8.54 11.28 -26.01
CA THR A 9 -9.24 12.55 -26.20
C THR A 9 -9.03 13.46 -25.00
N GLU A 10 -9.15 14.78 -25.21
CA GLU A 10 -8.97 15.77 -24.15
C GLU A 10 -9.94 15.57 -22.97
N ARG A 11 -11.15 15.07 -23.26
CA ARG A 11 -12.12 14.62 -22.27
C ARG A 11 -11.62 13.44 -21.43
N GLN A 12 -10.94 12.47 -22.04
CA GLN A 12 -10.37 11.34 -21.31
C GLN A 12 -9.18 11.76 -20.43
N ARG A 13 -8.33 12.69 -20.91
CA ARG A 13 -7.22 13.24 -20.11
C ARG A 13 -7.74 14.02 -18.90
N THR A 14 -8.68 14.92 -19.10
CA THR A 14 -9.28 15.72 -18.01
C THR A 14 -10.04 14.85 -17.00
N SER A 15 -10.75 13.81 -17.45
CA SER A 15 -11.39 12.83 -16.56
C SER A 15 -10.38 12.07 -15.70
N ALA A 16 -9.29 11.57 -16.31
CA ALA A 16 -8.22 10.89 -15.58
C ALA A 16 -7.52 11.83 -14.57
N GLN A 17 -7.29 13.08 -14.96
CA GLN A 17 -6.64 14.10 -14.14
C GLN A 17 -7.52 14.53 -12.97
N ARG A 18 -8.83 14.73 -13.19
CA ARG A 18 -9.82 14.95 -12.11
C ARG A 18 -9.94 13.77 -11.16
N THR A 19 -9.87 12.54 -11.68
CA THR A 19 -9.88 11.32 -10.85
C THR A 19 -8.62 11.23 -9.98
N ARG A 20 -7.46 11.60 -10.53
CA ARG A 20 -6.19 11.70 -9.78
C ARG A 20 -6.24 12.80 -8.72
N GLN A 21 -6.75 14.00 -9.07
CA GLN A 21 -6.91 15.11 -8.13
C GLN A 21 -7.90 14.81 -7.01
N ARG A 22 -9.06 14.18 -7.30
CA ARG A 22 -10.00 13.74 -6.26
C ARG A 22 -9.40 12.70 -5.31
N ARG A 23 -8.48 11.87 -5.80
CA ARG A 23 -7.73 10.91 -4.96
C ARG A 23 -6.63 11.60 -4.13
N SER A 24 -6.02 12.67 -4.62
CA SER A 24 -5.02 13.44 -3.86
C SER A 24 -5.64 14.41 -2.85
N ALA A 25 -6.86 14.91 -3.10
CA ALA A 25 -7.53 15.90 -2.27
C ALA A 25 -8.23 15.32 -1.02
N ALA A 26 -8.41 14.01 -0.94
CA ALA A 26 -9.24 13.39 0.09
C ALA A 26 -8.41 12.62 1.12
N GLY A 27 -7.53 13.27 1.89
CA GLY A 27 -6.91 12.78 3.15
C GLY A 27 -6.25 11.38 3.18
N LYS A 28 -6.24 10.66 2.05
CA LYS A 28 -5.86 9.26 1.94
C LYS A 28 -4.37 9.21 1.68
N PRO A 29 -3.62 8.36 2.41
CA PRO A 29 -2.21 8.17 2.12
C PRO A 29 -2.02 7.74 0.67
N GLN A 30 -1.03 8.35 0.02
CA GLN A 30 -0.60 7.93 -1.30
C GLN A 30 -0.09 6.49 -1.24
N PRO A 31 -0.31 5.66 -2.29
CA PRO A 31 0.11 4.26 -2.29
C PRO A 31 1.60 4.07 -1.97
N VAL A 32 2.47 4.97 -2.46
CA VAL A 32 3.92 4.95 -2.20
C VAL A 32 4.21 5.14 -0.70
N ALA A 33 3.52 6.08 -0.04
CA ALA A 33 3.69 6.30 1.39
C ALA A 33 3.27 5.07 2.22
N VAL A 34 2.23 4.35 1.79
CA VAL A 34 1.82 3.09 2.42
C VAL A 34 2.88 2.01 2.26
N ASP A 35 3.45 1.87 1.05
CA ASP A 35 4.49 0.88 0.76
C ASP A 35 5.80 1.18 1.53
N GLU A 36 6.15 2.46 1.68
CA GLU A 36 7.26 2.91 2.53
C GLU A 36 7.02 2.60 4.02
N ALA A 37 5.83 2.87 4.53
CA ALA A 37 5.47 2.56 5.92
C ALA A 37 5.56 1.06 6.21
N ILE A 38 5.08 0.21 5.29
CA ILE A 38 5.23 -1.25 5.39
C ILE A 38 6.72 -1.65 5.37
N SER A 39 7.52 -1.03 4.52
CA SER A 39 8.95 -1.31 4.43
C SER A 39 9.70 -0.91 5.70
N ALA A 40 9.33 0.22 6.31
CA ALA A 40 9.87 0.68 7.59
C ALA A 40 9.49 -0.28 8.73
N ALA A 41 8.22 -0.70 8.79
CA ALA A 41 7.73 -1.67 9.77
C ALA A 41 8.44 -3.02 9.66
N LEU A 42 8.62 -3.55 8.45
CA LEU A 42 9.37 -4.78 8.21
C LEU A 42 10.83 -4.68 8.66
N LYS A 43 11.49 -3.55 8.37
CA LYS A 43 12.87 -3.31 8.83
C LYS A 43 12.97 -3.26 10.35
N SER A 44 11.99 -2.66 11.02
CA SER A 44 11.92 -2.63 12.49
C SER A 44 11.77 -4.04 13.06
N GLU A 45 10.82 -4.81 12.53
CA GLU A 45 10.55 -6.17 12.98
C GLU A 45 11.77 -7.09 12.76
N LEU A 46 12.46 -6.99 11.62
CA LEU A 46 13.70 -7.73 11.36
C LEU A 46 14.82 -7.37 12.34
N ARG A 47 14.93 -6.10 12.74
CA ARG A 47 15.89 -5.68 13.78
C ARG A 47 15.53 -6.29 15.13
N ARG A 48 14.24 -6.35 15.47
CA ARG A 48 13.77 -7.01 16.70
C ARG A 48 14.10 -8.49 16.70
N VAL A 49 13.81 -9.22 15.62
CA VAL A 49 14.15 -10.65 15.48
C VAL A 49 15.67 -10.87 15.61
N LYS A 50 16.49 -9.99 15.03
CA LYS A 50 17.95 -10.05 15.17
C LYS A 50 18.41 -9.85 16.62
N ALA A 51 17.73 -8.99 17.39
CA ALA A 51 18.10 -8.66 18.76
C ALA A 51 17.61 -9.70 19.78
N ASP A 52 16.34 -10.11 19.68
CA ASP A 52 15.67 -11.00 20.65
C ASP A 52 15.84 -12.50 20.34
N GLY A 53 16.42 -12.81 19.19
CA GLY A 53 16.47 -14.15 18.61
C GLY A 53 15.14 -14.53 17.94
N ASP A 54 15.18 -15.54 17.08
CA ASP A 54 13.99 -16.09 16.41
C ASP A 54 13.15 -16.90 17.42
N ARG A 55 12.44 -16.19 18.29
CA ARG A 55 11.49 -16.79 19.22
C ARG A 55 10.30 -17.31 18.42
N THR A 56 9.67 -18.39 18.88
CA THR A 56 8.45 -18.97 18.31
C THR A 56 7.22 -18.06 18.52
N THR A 57 7.27 -16.86 17.95
CA THR A 57 6.12 -15.96 17.85
C THR A 57 5.17 -16.48 16.78
N LYS A 58 3.89 -16.61 17.15
CA LYS A 58 2.84 -16.95 16.18
C LYS A 58 2.89 -15.97 15.02
N THR A 59 2.83 -16.45 13.78
CA THR A 59 2.90 -15.62 12.57
C THR A 59 1.88 -14.47 12.58
N SER A 60 0.70 -14.68 13.16
CA SER A 60 -0.32 -13.65 13.32
C SER A 60 0.14 -12.48 14.21
N ALA A 61 0.90 -12.74 15.27
CA ALA A 61 1.40 -11.69 16.16
C ALA A 61 2.44 -10.81 15.45
N VAL A 62 3.33 -11.41 14.65
CA VAL A 62 4.31 -10.70 13.82
C VAL A 62 3.61 -9.81 12.78
N LEU A 63 2.59 -10.34 12.11
CA LEU A 63 1.83 -9.58 11.12
C LEU A 63 1.05 -8.42 11.74
N ASN A 64 0.47 -8.60 12.92
CA ASN A 64 -0.20 -7.53 13.65
C ASN A 64 0.81 -6.44 14.07
N SER A 65 1.97 -6.83 14.62
CA SER A 65 3.08 -5.90 14.96
C SER A 65 3.51 -5.05 13.77
N ILE A 66 3.67 -5.67 12.59
CA ILE A 66 4.02 -4.96 11.35
C ILE A 66 2.90 -4.01 10.92
N PHE A 67 1.63 -4.44 11.03
CA PHE A 67 0.49 -3.61 10.66
C PHE A 67 0.39 -2.37 11.56
N ASP A 68 0.50 -2.55 12.87
CA ASP A 68 0.43 -1.47 13.86
C ASP A 68 1.61 -0.51 13.67
N SER A 69 2.83 -1.03 13.51
CA SER A 69 4.02 -0.21 13.25
C SER A 69 3.92 0.61 11.95
N ALA A 70 3.32 0.03 10.89
CA ALA A 70 3.11 0.73 9.64
C ALA A 70 2.02 1.81 9.77
N LEU A 71 0.99 1.56 10.58
CA LEU A 71 -0.05 2.54 10.88
C LEU A 71 0.52 3.72 11.65
N ASP A 72 1.29 3.46 12.70
CA ASP A 72 1.92 4.49 13.52
C ASP A 72 2.94 5.29 12.69
N HIS A 73 3.70 4.65 11.79
CA HIS A 73 4.56 5.39 10.85
C HIS A 73 3.76 6.37 9.96
N LEU A 74 2.55 6.02 9.51
CA LEU A 74 1.73 6.94 8.70
C LEU A 74 1.08 8.04 9.54
N VAL A 75 0.73 7.76 10.79
CA VAL A 75 0.10 8.77 11.66
C VAL A 75 1.16 9.71 12.23
N ASP A 76 2.22 9.17 12.83
CA ASP A 76 3.17 9.94 13.61
C ASP A 76 4.23 10.62 12.74
N VAL A 77 4.73 9.94 11.70
CA VAL A 77 5.77 10.51 10.83
C VAL A 77 5.16 11.37 9.72
N ARG A 78 3.98 11.00 9.21
CA ARG A 78 3.35 11.67 8.06
C ARG A 78 2.16 12.56 8.44
N GLY A 79 1.69 12.53 9.69
CA GLY A 79 0.60 13.38 10.17
C GLY A 79 -0.76 13.07 9.53
N LEU A 80 -0.98 11.82 9.10
CA LEU A 80 -2.18 11.44 8.37
C LEU A 80 -3.27 10.91 9.29
N ASP A 81 -4.53 11.02 8.85
CA ASP A 81 -5.66 10.51 9.60
C ASP A 81 -5.59 9.00 9.81
N ARG A 82 -5.71 8.56 11.07
CA ARG A 82 -5.57 7.15 11.47
C ARG A 82 -6.58 6.25 10.77
N GLN A 83 -7.82 6.71 10.59
CA GLN A 83 -8.87 5.90 9.96
C GLN A 83 -8.63 5.74 8.45
N GLN A 84 -8.20 6.79 7.76
CA GLN A 84 -7.80 6.72 6.35
C GLN A 84 -6.56 5.83 6.16
N CYS A 85 -5.58 5.93 7.06
CA CYS A 85 -4.39 5.09 7.04
C CYS A 85 -4.71 3.63 7.24
N TRP A 86 -5.56 3.30 8.21
CA TRP A 86 -6.02 1.93 8.45
C TRP A 86 -6.71 1.35 7.21
N SER A 87 -7.64 2.11 6.62
CA SER A 87 -8.36 1.69 5.41
C SER A 87 -7.39 1.46 4.22
N ALA A 88 -6.42 2.35 4.04
CA ALA A 88 -5.44 2.25 2.96
C ALA A 88 -4.47 1.07 3.14
N LEU A 89 -3.97 0.83 4.36
CA LEU A 89 -3.13 -0.32 4.71
C LEU A 89 -3.88 -1.63 4.45
N SER A 90 -5.09 -1.76 4.99
CA SER A 90 -5.95 -2.92 4.79
C SER A 90 -6.23 -3.18 3.31
N ALA A 91 -6.59 -2.13 2.56
CA ALA A 91 -6.82 -2.24 1.12
C ALA A 91 -5.55 -2.67 0.37
N ARG A 92 -4.37 -2.15 0.73
CA ARG A 92 -3.11 -2.48 0.07
C ARG A 92 -2.72 -3.95 0.28
N LEU A 93 -2.87 -4.45 1.51
CA LEU A 93 -2.58 -5.85 1.86
C LEU A 93 -3.56 -6.83 1.20
N ILE A 94 -4.86 -6.52 1.19
CA ILE A 94 -5.89 -7.32 0.52
C ILE A 94 -5.68 -7.32 -1.00
N LYS A 95 -5.39 -6.16 -1.60
CA LYS A 95 -5.19 -6.06 -3.05
C LYS A 95 -3.97 -6.86 -3.51
N ARG A 96 -2.91 -6.94 -2.70
CA ARG A 96 -1.74 -7.77 -2.99
C ARG A 96 -2.10 -9.26 -3.03
N ARG A 97 -2.93 -9.75 -2.10
CA ARG A 97 -3.43 -11.15 -2.12
C ARG A 97 -4.16 -11.50 -3.41
N ARG A 98 -4.93 -10.56 -3.98
CA ARG A 98 -5.66 -10.78 -5.24
C ARG A 98 -4.75 -10.84 -6.47
N TYR A 99 -3.63 -10.12 -6.51
CA TYR A 99 -2.66 -10.23 -7.62
C TYR A 99 -1.92 -11.57 -7.62
N CYS A 100 -1.67 -12.16 -6.46
CA CYS A 100 -1.10 -13.51 -6.36
C CYS A 100 -2.04 -14.61 -6.91
N GLN A 101 -3.33 -14.33 -7.02
CA GLN A 101 -4.35 -15.24 -7.56
C GLN A 101 -4.62 -15.00 -9.05
N THR A 102 -3.64 -14.52 -9.81
CA THR A 102 -3.79 -14.48 -11.27
C THR A 102 -3.68 -15.93 -11.79
N PRO A 103 -4.74 -16.52 -12.40
CA PRO A 103 -4.76 -17.93 -12.81
C PRO A 103 -3.98 -18.17 -14.11
N GLY A 104 -2.72 -17.72 -14.18
CA GLY A 104 -1.96 -17.70 -15.43
C GLY A 104 -0.46 -17.94 -15.33
N TRP A 105 0.06 -18.33 -14.17
CA TRP A 105 1.46 -18.74 -14.02
C TRP A 105 1.53 -20.18 -13.51
N GLN A 106 1.17 -21.11 -14.39
CA GLN A 106 1.74 -22.46 -14.38
C GLN A 106 2.83 -22.46 -15.45
N ARG A 107 4.08 -22.65 -15.04
CA ARG A 107 5.14 -23.23 -15.87
C ARG A 107 5.55 -24.54 -15.22
#